data_AF-A0A7V4CVU1-F1
#
_entry.id   AF-A0A7V4CVU1-F1
#
_cell.length_a   1.000
_cell.length_b   1.000
_cell.length_c   1.000
_cell.angle_alpha   90.00
_cell.angle_beta   90.00
_cell.angle_gamma   90.00
#
_symmetry.space_group_name_H-M   'P 1'
#
loop_
_entity.id
_entity.type
_entity.pdbx_description
1 polymer ?
#
loop_
_entity_poly.entity_id
_entity_poly.type
_entity_poly.pdbx_seq_one_letter_code
_entity_poly.pdbx_strand_id
1 'polypeptide(L)'
;MSEIILNIYLVIEQGNVISFRAKSYSVEGSDQEKILFLKSRAKQDFDSAEIFNAPQNDKAQFMPYNKFAKLELQGMHYKLFENIFNKYNVPQNPLICVTPVVDGIILSD
;
A
#
# COMPACT_ATOMS: atom_id res chain seq x y z
N MET A 1 -2.40 17.57 16.14
CA MET A 1 -3.50 17.31 15.20
C MET A 1 -3.24 15.97 14.57
N SER A 2 -4.20 15.06 14.70
CA SER A 2 -4.15 13.73 14.14
C SER A 2 -4.33 13.77 12.63
N GLU A 3 -3.54 12.97 11.93
CA GLU A 3 -3.70 12.75 10.48
C GLU A 3 -3.96 11.28 10.19
N ILE A 4 -4.54 11.01 9.02
CA ILE A 4 -4.76 9.65 8.54
C ILE A 4 -3.50 9.16 7.83
N ILE A 5 -2.92 8.07 8.34
CA ILE A 5 -1.75 7.39 7.78
C ILE A 5 -2.11 5.98 7.37
N LEU A 6 -1.41 5.41 6.38
CA LEU A 6 -1.75 4.12 5.80
C LEU A 6 -0.59 3.12 5.83
N ASN A 7 -0.88 1.89 6.23
CA ASN A 7 -0.10 0.73 5.81
C ASN A 7 -0.74 0.18 4.54
N ILE A 8 0.04 0.06 3.47
CA ILE A 8 -0.38 -0.50 2.18
C ILE A 8 0.45 -1.74 1.91
N TYR A 9 -0.19 -2.82 1.51
CA TYR A 9 0.44 -4.08 1.15
C TYR A 9 0.33 -4.29 -0.35
N LEU A 10 1.46 -4.50 -0.98
CA LEU A 10 1.53 -4.82 -2.41
C LEU A 10 1.58 -6.34 -2.56
N VAL A 11 0.46 -6.97 -2.90
CA VAL A 11 0.37 -8.44 -3.00
C VAL A 11 0.82 -8.88 -4.38
N ILE A 12 1.92 -9.64 -4.40
CA ILE A 12 2.60 -10.11 -5.59
C ILE A 12 2.52 -11.63 -5.58
N GLU A 13 1.91 -12.19 -6.63
CA GLU A 13 1.89 -13.63 -6.87
C GLU A 13 2.50 -13.92 -8.23
N GLN A 14 3.46 -14.84 -8.27
CA GLN A 14 4.14 -15.25 -9.51
C GLN A 14 4.69 -14.05 -10.31
N GLY A 15 5.18 -13.02 -9.60
CA GLY A 15 5.76 -11.81 -10.18
C GLY A 15 4.75 -10.74 -10.66
N ASN A 16 3.44 -10.95 -10.47
CA ASN A 16 2.40 -10.00 -10.84
C ASN A 16 1.73 -9.39 -9.61
N VAL A 17 1.38 -8.11 -9.68
CA VAL A 17 0.61 -7.40 -8.66
C VAL A 17 -0.86 -7.79 -8.81
N ILE A 18 -1.33 -8.68 -7.95
CA ILE A 18 -2.69 -9.26 -8.04
C ILE A 18 -3.73 -8.54 -7.19
N SER A 19 -3.30 -7.92 -6.10
CA SER A 19 -4.18 -7.14 -5.22
C SER A 19 -3.35 -6.20 -4.37
N PHE A 20 -4.05 -5.28 -3.71
CA PHE A 20 -3.50 -4.51 -2.62
C PHE A 20 -4.26 -4.83 -1.34
N ARG A 21 -3.63 -4.58 -0.21
CA ARG A 21 -4.37 -4.41 1.05
C ARG A 21 -4.03 -3.08 1.68
N ALA A 22 -4.91 -2.52 2.49
CA ALA A 22 -4.59 -1.34 3.25
C ALA A 22 -5.28 -1.27 4.60
N LYS A 23 -4.60 -0.66 5.55
CA LYS A 23 -5.13 -0.34 6.88
C LYS A 23 -4.79 1.09 7.25
N SER A 24 -5.79 1.82 7.72
CA SER A 24 -5.65 3.22 8.11
C SER A 24 -5.57 3.39 9.62
N TYR A 25 -4.89 4.46 10.02
CA TYR A 25 -4.79 4.89 11.39
C TYR A 25 -4.92 6.41 11.47
N SER A 26 -5.53 6.90 12.54
CA SER A 26 -5.51 8.32 12.88
C SER A 26 -4.54 8.53 14.03
N VAL A 27 -3.39 9.17 13.77
CA VAL A 27 -2.27 9.23 14.72
C VAL A 27 -1.71 10.65 14.79
N GLU A 28 -1.34 11.08 15.99
CA GLU A 28 -0.58 12.31 16.22
C GLU A 28 0.91 12.02 16.37
N GLY A 29 1.75 13.04 16.14
CA GLY A 29 3.19 12.95 16.31
C GLY A 29 3.95 13.45 15.10
N SER A 30 5.27 13.31 15.14
CA SER A 30 6.14 13.55 14.00
C SER A 30 5.98 12.48 12.93
N ASP A 31 6.37 12.79 11.70
CA ASP A 31 6.33 11.82 10.60
C ASP A 31 7.20 10.60 10.90
N GLN A 32 8.33 10.78 11.58
CA GLN A 32 9.21 9.68 11.99
C GLN A 32 8.50 8.73 12.96
N GLU A 33 7.79 9.24 13.97
CA GLU A 33 7.03 8.42 14.92
C GLU A 33 5.90 7.64 14.22
N LYS A 34 5.20 8.29 13.28
CA LYS A 34 4.13 7.66 12.49
C LYS A 34 4.67 6.56 11.58
N ILE A 35 5.81 6.78 10.92
CA ILE A 35 6.48 5.76 10.10
C ILE A 35 6.89 4.57 10.97
N LEU A 36 7.50 4.81 12.14
CA LEU A 36 7.89 3.75 13.07
C LEU A 36 6.68 2.95 13.56
N PHE A 37 5.58 3.66 13.88
CA PHE A 37 4.32 3.03 14.23
C PHE A 37 3.81 2.12 13.12
N LEU A 38 3.73 2.62 11.88
CA LEU A 38 3.30 1.83 10.72
C LEU A 38 4.15 0.58 10.51
N LYS A 39 5.48 0.72 10.52
CA LYS A 39 6.42 -0.41 10.41
C LYS A 39 6.21 -1.45 11.51
N SER A 40 6.08 -1.01 12.76
CA SER A 40 5.87 -1.91 13.90
C SER A 40 4.58 -2.75 13.81
N ARG A 41 3.59 -2.29 13.03
CA ARG A 41 2.30 -2.95 12.85
C ARG A 41 2.19 -3.78 11.57
N ALA A 42 3.04 -3.52 10.57
CA ALA A 42 2.92 -4.07 9.22
C ALA A 42 2.71 -5.60 9.18
N LYS A 43 3.49 -6.35 9.97
CA LYS A 43 3.37 -7.82 9.99
C LYS A 43 2.05 -8.31 10.60
N GLN A 44 1.57 -7.67 11.67
CA GLN A 44 0.36 -8.07 12.39
C GLN A 44 -0.91 -7.65 11.65
N ASP A 45 -0.83 -6.55 10.91
CA ASP A 45 -1.99 -5.92 10.31
C ASP A 45 -2.45 -6.56 9.00
N PHE A 46 -1.55 -7.27 8.30
CA PHE A 46 -1.82 -7.81 6.97
C PHE A 46 -3.11 -8.64 6.88
N ASP A 47 -3.36 -9.50 7.87
CA ASP A 47 -4.54 -10.37 7.90
C ASP A 47 -5.85 -9.61 8.14
N SER A 48 -5.76 -8.45 8.81
CA SER A 48 -6.90 -7.58 9.12
C SER A 48 -7.08 -6.42 8.13
N ALA A 49 -6.16 -6.27 7.17
CA ALA A 49 -6.16 -5.16 6.22
C ALA A 49 -7.25 -5.36 5.15
N GLU A 50 -7.91 -4.26 4.78
CA GLU A 50 -8.97 -4.28 3.75
C GLU A 50 -8.35 -4.61 2.38
N ILE A 51 -9.00 -5.45 1.60
CA ILE A 51 -8.53 -5.89 0.28
C ILE A 51 -9.03 -4.94 -0.81
N PHE A 52 -8.14 -4.57 -1.72
CA PHE A 52 -8.42 -3.74 -2.89
C PHE A 52 -7.96 -4.47 -4.16
N ASN A 53 -8.75 -4.36 -5.22
CA ASN A 53 -8.38 -4.94 -6.52
C ASN A 53 -7.22 -4.18 -7.14
N ALA A 54 -6.24 -4.91 -7.66
CA ALA A 54 -5.19 -4.33 -8.49
C ALA A 54 -5.74 -3.93 -9.87
N PRO A 55 -5.20 -2.87 -10.50
CA PRO A 55 -5.59 -2.50 -11.85
C PRO A 55 -5.20 -3.61 -12.84
N GLN A 56 -6.15 -3.96 -13.70
CA GLN A 56 -5.95 -4.89 -14.81
C GLN A 56 -5.97 -4.14 -16.14
N ASN A 57 -5.33 -4.70 -17.16
CA ASN A 57 -5.47 -4.19 -18.53
C ASN A 57 -6.80 -4.62 -19.18
N ASP A 58 -7.05 -4.18 -20.41
CA ASP A 58 -8.26 -4.53 -21.18
C ASP A 58 -8.48 -6.03 -21.41
N LYS A 59 -7.45 -6.85 -21.15
CA LYS A 59 -7.48 -8.32 -21.22
C LYS A 59 -7.61 -8.99 -19.85
N ALA A 60 -7.98 -8.24 -18.82
CA ALA A 60 -8.06 -8.69 -17.42
C ALA A 60 -6.73 -9.27 -16.87
N GLN A 61 -5.59 -8.81 -17.39
CA GLN A 61 -4.27 -9.25 -16.92
C GLN A 61 -3.71 -8.29 -15.87
N PHE A 62 -3.13 -8.86 -14.82
CA PHE A 62 -2.44 -8.12 -13.77
C PHE A 62 -1.11 -7.51 -14.25
N MET A 63 -0.69 -6.44 -13.58
CA MET A 63 0.55 -5.76 -13.90
C MET A 63 1.77 -6.52 -13.35
N PRO A 64 2.80 -6.79 -14.17
CA PRO A 64 4.07 -7.31 -13.66
C PRO A 64 4.72 -6.34 -12.66
N TYR A 65 5.27 -6.85 -11.57
CA TYR A 65 5.86 -6.02 -10.50
C TYR A 65 6.99 -5.11 -11.01
N ASN A 66 7.80 -5.57 -11.96
CA ASN A 66 8.86 -4.76 -12.56
C ASN A 66 8.34 -3.49 -13.26
N LYS A 67 7.12 -3.54 -13.80
CA LYS A 67 6.44 -2.40 -14.41
C LYS A 67 5.84 -1.51 -13.33
N PHE A 68 5.25 -2.10 -12.29
CA PHE A 68 4.75 -1.39 -11.13
C PHE A 68 5.85 -0.56 -10.46
N ALA A 69 6.99 -1.19 -10.12
CA ALA A 69 8.14 -0.52 -9.50
C ALA A 69 8.67 0.65 -10.34
N LYS A 70 8.67 0.53 -11.68
CA LYS A 70 9.04 1.64 -12.57
C LYS A 70 8.07 2.83 -12.48
N LEU A 71 6.76 2.57 -12.39
CA LEU A 71 5.75 3.62 -12.22
C LEU A 71 5.85 4.28 -10.85
N GLU A 72 6.12 3.48 -9.81
CA GLU A 72 6.35 3.96 -8.46
C GLU A 72 7.54 4.94 -8.40
N LEU A 73 8.68 4.56 -8.99
CA LEU A 73 9.86 5.43 -9.12
C LEU A 73 9.60 6.72 -9.92
N GLN A 74 8.57 6.74 -10.77
CA GLN A 74 8.14 7.92 -11.52
C GLN A 74 7.15 8.80 -10.73
N GLY A 75 6.89 8.49 -9.45
CA GLY A 75 5.99 9.26 -8.59
C GLY A 75 4.51 9.00 -8.85
N MET A 76 4.15 7.89 -9.51
CA MET A 76 2.76 7.60 -9.89
C MET A 76 1.91 6.98 -8.75
N HIS A 77 2.35 7.12 -7.50
CA HIS A 77 1.70 6.53 -6.31
C HIS A 77 0.20 6.85 -6.25
N TYR A 78 -0.18 8.10 -6.51
CA TYR A 78 -1.60 8.51 -6.49
C TYR A 78 -2.45 7.69 -7.45
N LYS A 79 -1.96 7.45 -8.67
CA LYS A 79 -2.69 6.64 -9.66
C LYS A 79 -2.68 5.16 -9.32
N LEU A 80 -1.58 4.66 -8.74
CA LEU A 80 -1.46 3.25 -8.37
C LEU A 80 -2.35 2.88 -7.18
N PHE A 81 -2.58 3.81 -6.25
CA PHE A 81 -3.32 3.59 -5.01
C PHE A 81 -4.60 4.43 -4.89
N GLU A 82 -5.10 4.99 -6.00
CA GLU A 82 -6.22 5.93 -6.02
C GLU A 82 -7.45 5.40 -5.27
N ASN A 83 -7.82 4.12 -5.49
CA ASN A 83 -8.95 3.49 -4.82
C ASN A 83 -8.78 3.45 -3.30
N ILE A 84 -7.55 3.24 -2.81
CA ILE A 84 -7.21 3.20 -1.39
C ILE A 84 -7.31 4.62 -0.82
N PHE A 85 -6.72 5.60 -1.50
CA PHE A 85 -6.70 6.98 -1.03
C PHE A 85 -8.11 7.59 -0.98
N ASN A 86 -8.93 7.33 -2.01
CA ASN A 86 -10.32 7.75 -2.06
C ASN A 86 -11.14 7.07 -0.94
N LYS A 87 -10.94 5.78 -0.70
CA LYS A 87 -11.64 5.03 0.37
C LYS A 87 -11.39 5.63 1.76
N TYR A 88 -10.15 6.01 2.05
CA TYR A 88 -9.77 6.54 3.36
C TYR A 88 -9.82 8.08 3.46
N ASN A 89 -10.20 8.77 2.39
CA ASN A 89 -10.30 10.23 2.32
C ASN A 89 -9.02 10.93 2.82
N VAL A 90 -7.86 10.41 2.38
CA VAL A 90 -6.55 10.93 2.77
C VAL A 90 -6.16 12.16 1.95
N PRO A 91 -5.28 13.05 2.45
CA PRO A 91 -4.78 14.18 1.67
C PRO A 91 -3.97 13.73 0.45
N GLN A 92 -3.67 14.66 -0.46
CA GLN A 92 -2.97 14.37 -1.73
C GLN A 92 -1.60 13.70 -1.54
N ASN A 93 -0.89 14.04 -0.46
CA ASN A 93 0.41 13.47 -0.10
C ASN A 93 0.29 12.80 1.28
N PRO A 94 -0.35 11.62 1.38
CA PRO A 94 -0.53 10.96 2.65
C PRO A 94 0.77 10.31 3.10
N LEU A 95 0.98 10.24 4.42
CA LEU A 95 2.05 9.44 4.98
C LEU A 95 1.66 7.96 4.91
N ILE A 96 2.44 7.20 4.13
CA ILE A 96 2.20 5.78 3.89
C ILE A 96 3.45 4.96 4.13
N CYS A 97 3.27 3.69 4.49
CA CYS A 97 4.28 2.65 4.36
C CYS A 97 3.78 1.60 3.38
N VAL A 98 4.61 1.23 2.41
CA VAL A 98 4.30 0.17 1.45
C VAL A 98 5.14 -1.05 1.80
N THR A 99 4.47 -2.18 2.04
CA THR A 99 5.09 -3.46 2.38
C THR A 99 4.79 -4.48 1.29
N PRO A 100 5.79 -4.97 0.55
CA PRO A 100 5.57 -6.05 -0.41
C PRO A 100 5.18 -7.36 0.27
N VAL A 101 4.26 -8.10 -0.32
CA VAL A 101 3.89 -9.45 0.08
C VAL A 101 4.08 -10.36 -1.11
N VAL A 102 5.15 -11.14 -1.12
CA VAL A 102 5.58 -11.94 -2.27
C VAL A 102 5.29 -13.40 -2.02
N ASP A 103 4.40 -13.99 -2.81
CA ASP A 103 3.98 -15.39 -2.69
C ASP A 103 3.61 -15.78 -1.25
N GLY A 104 2.88 -14.90 -0.57
CA GLY A 104 2.44 -15.05 0.83
C GLY A 104 3.44 -14.60 1.90
N ILE A 105 4.66 -14.20 1.51
CA ILE A 105 5.70 -13.76 2.44
C ILE A 105 5.65 -12.23 2.58
N ILE A 106 5.34 -11.74 3.78
CA ILE A 106 5.35 -10.31 4.11
C ILE A 106 6.81 -9.84 4.27
N LEU A 107 7.25 -8.91 3.42
CA LEU A 107 8.58 -8.32 3.44
C LEU A 107 8.56 -7.00 4.23
N SER A 108 8.36 -7.11 5.54
CA SER A 108 8.44 -5.98 6.48
C SER A 108 9.79 -5.96 7.21
N ASP A 109 10.45 -4.80 7.24
CA ASP A 109 11.64 -4.53 8.06
C ASP A 109 11.32 -4.44 9.56
#